data_AF-A0A7T3QVW9-F1
#
_entry.id   AF-A0A7T3QVW9-F1
#
_cell.length_a   1.000
_cell.length_b   1.000
_cell.length_c   1.000
_cell.angle_alpha   90.00
_cell.angle_beta   90.00
_cell.angle_gamma   90.00
#
_symmetry.space_group_name_H-M   'P 1'
#
loop_
_entity.id
_entity.type
_entity.pdbx_description
1 polymer ?
#
loop_
_entity_poly.entity_id
_entity_poly.type
_entity_poly.pdbx_seq_one_letter_code
_entity_poly.pdbx_strand_id
1 'polypeptide(L)'
;GVHARGQVAHCDIAKHFPPGRFRDGLNAHLRPNPIGVLAADIVPDDFEARFSAIKRHYLYRITNTRANLALDIGRVWRVPRALDAGAMHAAAQRLLGKHDFTTFRDTECQAKSPEKT
;
A
#
# COMPACT_ATOMS: atom_id res chain seq x y z
N GLY A 1 -8.35 -3.34 8.27
CA GLY A 1 -6.92 -3.04 8.10
C GLY A 1 -6.70 -2.24 6.83
N VAL A 2 -5.44 -2.01 6.45
CA VAL A 2 -5.09 -1.40 5.16
C VAL A 2 -5.01 -2.46 4.06
N HIS A 3 -5.27 -2.05 2.81
CA HIS A 3 -5.23 -2.92 1.63
C HIS A 3 -3.97 -2.65 0.81
N ALA A 4 -3.55 -3.61 -0.02
CA ALA A 4 -2.47 -3.43 -0.98
C ALA A 4 -2.92 -3.81 -2.40
N ARG A 5 -2.48 -3.03 -3.39
CA ARG A 5 -2.65 -3.33 -4.82
C ARG A 5 -1.36 -3.74 -5.52
N GLY A 6 -0.22 -3.36 -4.96
CA GLY A 6 1.10 -3.60 -5.54
C GLY A 6 2.15 -3.80 -4.45
N GLN A 7 1.80 -4.56 -3.40
CA GLN A 7 2.79 -4.95 -2.41
C GLN A 7 3.80 -5.89 -3.05
N VAL A 8 5.08 -5.68 -2.75
CA VAL A 8 6.18 -6.50 -3.24
C VAL A 8 6.81 -7.24 -2.05
N ALA A 9 7.10 -8.52 -2.25
CA ALA A 9 7.85 -9.35 -1.32
C ALA A 9 8.89 -10.14 -2.13
N HIS A 10 9.96 -10.58 -1.46
CA HIS A 10 10.95 -11.48 -2.02
C HIS A 10 11.19 -12.63 -1.05
N CYS A 11 11.64 -13.77 -1.58
CA CYS A 11 12.04 -14.92 -0.80
C CYS A 11 13.06 -15.76 -1.56
N ASP A 12 13.91 -16.43 -0.82
CA ASP A 12 14.87 -17.38 -1.36
C ASP A 12 14.24 -18.77 -1.43
N ILE A 13 14.40 -19.43 -2.57
CA ILE A 13 13.83 -20.76 -2.81
C ILE A 13 14.92 -21.63 -3.41
N ALA A 14 15.26 -22.72 -2.73
CA ALA A 14 16.31 -23.65 -3.17
C ALA A 14 15.97 -24.34 -4.51
N LYS A 15 14.68 -24.56 -4.79
CA LYS A 15 14.20 -25.21 -6.01
C LYS A 15 13.83 -24.17 -7.06
N HIS A 16 14.31 -24.36 -8.28
CA HIS A 16 13.88 -23.55 -9.41
C HIS A 16 12.42 -23.84 -9.80
N PHE A 17 11.65 -22.77 -9.98
CA PHE A 17 10.31 -22.81 -10.56
C PHE A 17 10.21 -21.75 -11.67
N PRO A 18 9.58 -22.07 -12.82
CA PRO A 18 9.14 -21.04 -13.75
C PRO A 18 8.24 -20.03 -13.01
N PRO A 19 8.45 -18.71 -13.13
CA PRO A 19 7.78 -17.72 -12.27
C PRO A 19 6.25 -17.80 -12.30
N GLY A 20 5.66 -18.02 -13.49
CA GLY A 20 4.21 -18.22 -13.61
C GLY A 20 3.69 -19.45 -12.85
N ARG A 21 4.41 -20.57 -12.89
CA ARG A 21 4.06 -21.78 -12.13
C ARG A 21 4.18 -21.54 -10.62
N PHE A 22 5.19 -20.79 -10.18
CA PHE A 22 5.33 -20.41 -8.77
C PHE A 22 4.14 -19.55 -8.31
N ARG A 23 3.81 -18.49 -9.06
CA ARG A 23 2.66 -17.62 -8.80
C ARG A 23 1.36 -18.42 -8.67
N ASP A 24 1.07 -19.28 -9.64
CA ASP A 24 -0.19 -20.05 -9.68
C ASP A 24 -0.25 -21.07 -8.55
N GLY A 25 0.87 -21.72 -8.24
CA GLY A 25 1.01 -22.62 -7.10
C GLY A 25 0.78 -21.90 -5.77
N LEU A 26 1.37 -20.73 -5.57
CA LEU A 26 1.19 -19.94 -4.36
C LEU A 26 -0.26 -19.48 -4.20
N ASN A 27 -0.90 -19.00 -5.27
CA ASN A 27 -2.32 -18.68 -5.30
C ASN A 27 -3.21 -19.88 -4.92
N ALA A 28 -2.84 -21.09 -5.36
CA ALA A 28 -3.59 -22.29 -4.99
C ALA A 28 -3.55 -22.58 -3.49
N HIS A 29 -2.38 -22.42 -2.85
CA HIS A 29 -2.17 -22.64 -1.42
C HIS A 29 -2.71 -21.52 -0.54
N LEU A 30 -2.82 -20.29 -1.07
CA LEU A 30 -3.34 -19.16 -0.31
C LEU A 30 -4.86 -19.25 -0.08
N ARG A 31 -5.60 -20.09 -0.81
CA ARG A 31 -7.04 -20.25 -0.60
C ARG A 31 -7.33 -20.82 0.80
N PRO A 32 -8.33 -20.28 1.53
CA PRO A 32 -9.33 -19.28 1.09
C PRO A 32 -8.98 -17.82 1.44
N ASN A 33 -7.73 -17.53 1.82
CA ASN A 33 -7.34 -16.17 2.20
C ASN A 33 -7.54 -15.18 1.03
N PRO A 34 -7.99 -13.95 1.31
CA PRO A 34 -8.25 -12.93 0.28
C PRO A 34 -6.94 -12.28 -0.21
N ILE A 35 -5.98 -13.10 -0.63
CA ILE A 35 -4.65 -12.71 -1.10
C ILE A 35 -4.46 -13.28 -2.50
N GLY A 36 -4.11 -12.41 -3.45
CA GLY A 36 -3.79 -12.78 -4.82
C GLY A 36 -2.38 -12.34 -5.18
N VAL A 37 -1.56 -13.29 -5.60
CA VAL A 37 -0.23 -13.06 -6.18
C VAL A 37 -0.42 -12.74 -7.66
N LEU A 38 -0.12 -11.49 -8.04
CA LEU A 38 -0.39 -10.99 -9.39
C LEU A 38 0.71 -11.38 -10.39
N ALA A 39 1.96 -11.35 -9.95
CA ALA A 39 3.14 -11.66 -10.73
C ALA A 39 4.23 -12.27 -9.83
N ALA A 40 5.17 -12.97 -10.46
CA ALA A 40 6.40 -13.43 -9.85
C ALA A 40 7.49 -13.35 -10.93
N ASP A 41 8.71 -13.02 -10.53
CA ASP A 41 9.89 -12.92 -11.40
C ASP A 41 11.12 -13.39 -10.64
N ILE A 42 12.15 -13.83 -11.37
CA ILE A 42 13.48 -14.08 -10.82
C ILE A 42 14.22 -12.74 -10.76
N VAL A 43 14.80 -12.45 -9.61
CA VAL A 43 15.54 -11.21 -9.34
C VAL A 43 17.01 -11.54 -9.05
N PRO A 44 17.94 -10.58 -9.18
CA PRO A 44 19.30 -10.76 -8.74
C PRO A 44 19.40 -11.00 -7.22
N ASP A 45 20.48 -11.65 -6.77
CA ASP A 45 20.70 -12.03 -5.36
C ASP A 45 20.83 -10.82 -4.41
N ASP A 46 21.09 -9.62 -4.94
CA ASP A 46 21.19 -8.38 -4.17
C ASP A 46 19.86 -7.62 -4.05
N PHE A 47 18.77 -8.13 -4.65
CA PHE A 47 17.46 -7.53 -4.54
C PHE A 47 16.85 -7.76 -3.16
N GLU A 48 16.42 -6.67 -2.51
CA GLU A 48 15.64 -6.73 -1.28
C GLU A 48 14.40 -5.81 -1.41
N ALA A 49 13.20 -6.40 -1.31
CA ALA A 49 11.95 -5.72 -1.65
C ALA A 49 11.70 -4.40 -0.86
N ARG A 50 12.25 -4.26 0.34
CA ARG A 50 12.14 -3.04 1.17
C ARG A 50 13.21 -2.01 0.83
N PHE A 51 14.46 -2.41 0.61
CA PHE A 51 15.60 -1.50 0.44
C PHE A 51 15.86 -1.14 -1.03
N SER A 52 15.59 -2.05 -1.97
CA SER A 52 15.66 -1.77 -3.40
C SER A 52 14.49 -0.89 -3.89
N ALA A 53 13.43 -0.71 -3.07
CA ALA A 53 12.29 0.13 -3.42
C ALA A 53 12.61 1.63 -3.36
N ILE A 54 12.50 2.31 -4.51
CA ILE A 54 12.76 3.76 -4.66
C ILE A 54 11.64 4.62 -4.06
N LYS A 55 10.38 4.21 -4.22
CA LYS A 55 9.20 4.94 -3.71
C LYS A 55 8.03 4.01 -3.44
N ARG A 56 7.10 4.47 -2.59
CA ARG A 56 5.80 3.83 -2.36
C ARG A 56 4.69 4.82 -2.68
N HIS A 57 3.58 4.34 -3.21
CA HIS A 57 2.39 5.14 -3.43
C HIS A 57 1.24 4.58 -2.61
N TYR A 58 0.44 5.48 -2.05
CA TYR A 58 -0.74 5.15 -1.27
C TYR A 58 -1.96 5.82 -1.89
N LEU A 59 -3.10 5.13 -1.83
CA LEU A 59 -4.40 5.68 -2.20
C LEU A 59 -5.33 5.55 -1.01
N TYR A 60 -5.74 6.70 -0.46
CA TYR A 60 -6.83 6.75 0.49
C TYR A 60 -8.13 7.11 -0.27
N ARG A 61 -9.18 6.31 -0.11
CA ARG A 61 -10.46 6.53 -0.80
C ARG A 61 -11.52 6.99 0.19
N ILE A 62 -12.11 8.15 -0.09
CA ILE A 62 -13.26 8.70 0.65
C ILE A 62 -14.47 8.69 -0.27
N THR A 63 -15.58 8.16 0.21
CA THR A 63 -16.89 8.33 -0.45
C THR A 63 -17.66 9.38 0.34
N ASN A 64 -17.82 10.57 -0.25
CA ASN A 64 -18.49 11.69 0.40
C ASN A 64 -20.00 11.66 0.15
N THR A 65 -20.71 10.86 0.94
CA THR A 65 -22.15 10.65 0.78
C THR A 65 -22.84 10.47 2.12
N ARG A 66 -24.09 10.94 2.22
CA ARG A 66 -24.95 10.72 3.40
C ARG A 66 -25.40 9.27 3.49
N ALA A 67 -25.72 8.65 2.35
CA ALA A 67 -26.20 7.28 2.27
C ALA A 67 -25.17 6.29 2.83
N ASN A 68 -25.65 5.15 3.32
CA ASN A 68 -24.76 4.06 3.71
C ASN A 68 -24.11 3.42 2.47
N LEU A 69 -22.93 2.83 2.67
CA LEU A 69 -22.25 2.09 1.61
C LEU A 69 -22.86 0.69 1.51
N ALA A 70 -23.14 0.25 0.28
CA ALA A 70 -23.56 -1.12 0.01
C ALA A 70 -22.38 -2.00 -0.44
N LEU A 71 -21.55 -1.52 -1.38
CA LEU A 71 -20.51 -2.33 -2.03
C LEU A 71 -19.09 -2.13 -1.47
N ASP A 72 -18.78 -0.90 -1.04
CA ASP A 72 -17.43 -0.51 -0.63
C ASP A 72 -17.22 -0.57 0.89
N ILE A 73 -18.06 -1.30 1.62
CA ILE A 73 -17.90 -1.49 3.06
C ILE A 73 -16.52 -2.09 3.33
N GLY A 74 -15.78 -1.47 4.25
CA GLY A 74 -14.40 -1.84 4.57
C GLY A 74 -13.36 -1.44 3.52
N ARG A 75 -13.73 -0.87 2.36
CA ARG A 75 -12.81 -0.50 1.26
C ARG A 75 -12.64 1.01 1.06
N VAL A 76 -13.50 1.82 1.65
CA VAL A 76 -13.45 3.30 1.62
C VAL A 76 -13.86 3.85 2.98
N TRP A 77 -13.47 5.08 3.26
CA TRP A 77 -14.04 5.84 4.36
C TRP A 77 -15.28 6.60 3.90
N ARG A 78 -16.44 6.31 4.51
CA ARG A 78 -17.65 7.11 4.28
C ARG A 78 -17.61 8.37 5.13
N VAL A 79 -17.74 9.52 4.48
CA VAL A 79 -17.87 10.81 5.17
C VAL A 79 -19.21 11.45 4.77
N PRO A 80 -20.17 11.63 5.70
CA PRO A 80 -21.49 12.16 5.35
C PRO A 80 -21.56 13.70 5.28
N ARG A 81 -20.61 14.40 5.89
CA ARG A 81 -20.52 15.87 5.81
C ARG A 81 -19.86 16.29 4.51
N ALA A 82 -20.38 17.32 3.84
CA ALA A 82 -19.79 17.83 2.61
C ALA A 82 -18.31 18.19 2.83
N LEU A 83 -17.47 17.75 1.90
CA LEU A 83 -16.04 18.07 1.86
C LEU A 83 -15.76 19.00 0.70
N ASP A 84 -14.88 19.98 0.93
CA ASP A 84 -14.33 20.81 -0.14
C ASP A 84 -13.02 20.19 -0.64
N ALA A 85 -13.11 19.45 -1.74
CA ALA A 85 -11.95 18.80 -2.34
C ALA A 85 -10.92 19.81 -2.87
N GLY A 86 -11.34 21.01 -3.28
CA GLY A 86 -10.45 22.06 -3.75
C GLY A 86 -9.60 22.62 -2.60
N ALA A 87 -10.24 22.93 -1.47
CA ALA A 87 -9.55 23.37 -0.26
C ALA A 87 -8.59 22.29 0.27
N MET A 88 -9.01 21.01 0.27
CA MET A 88 -8.16 19.88 0.66
C MET A 88 -6.92 19.77 -0.25
N HIS A 89 -7.11 19.88 -1.57
CA HIS A 89 -6.00 19.85 -2.53
C HIS A 89 -5.02 21.00 -2.31
N ALA A 90 -5.52 22.22 -2.15
CA ALA A 90 -4.70 23.41 -1.88
C ALA A 90 -3.92 23.30 -0.57
N ALA A 91 -4.52 22.72 0.48
CA ALA A 91 -3.82 22.43 1.73
C ALA A 91 -2.71 21.39 1.54
N ALA A 92 -3.01 20.30 0.82
CA ALA A 92 -2.07 19.20 0.58
C ALA A 92 -0.82 19.61 -0.22
N GLN A 93 -0.89 20.67 -1.03
CA GLN A 93 0.29 21.16 -1.76
C GLN A 93 1.44 21.57 -0.82
N ARG A 94 1.12 22.00 0.41
CA ARG A 94 2.13 22.34 1.42
C ARG A 94 2.93 21.14 1.91
N LEU A 95 2.48 19.92 1.63
CA LEU A 95 3.13 18.68 2.05
C LEU A 95 4.15 18.17 1.01
N LEU A 96 4.22 18.79 -0.17
CA LEU A 96 5.16 18.38 -1.22
C LEU A 96 6.59 18.81 -0.88
N GLY A 97 7.56 17.92 -1.11
CA GLY A 97 8.98 18.18 -0.88
C GLY A 97 9.47 17.63 0.45
N LYS A 98 10.68 18.05 0.86
CA LYS A 98 11.30 17.55 2.09
C LYS A 98 10.76 18.30 3.31
N HIS A 99 10.13 17.58 4.24
CA HIS A 99 9.58 18.12 5.48
C HIS A 99 9.81 17.20 6.67
N ASP A 100 9.74 17.77 7.88
CA ASP A 100 9.58 17.03 9.12
C ASP A 100 8.10 16.67 9.32
N PHE A 101 7.78 15.37 9.27
CA PHE A 101 6.43 14.86 9.44
C PHE A 101 6.11 14.40 10.87
N THR A 102 6.82 14.90 11.90
CA THR A 102 6.60 14.51 13.31
C THR A 102 5.13 14.63 13.74
N THR A 103 4.42 15.68 13.32
CA THR A 103 2.99 15.86 13.65
C THR A 103 2.08 14.76 13.08
N PHE A 104 2.50 14.08 12.02
CA PHE A 104 1.76 13.00 11.37
C PHE A 104 2.27 11.60 11.74
N ARG A 105 3.21 11.52 12.69
CA ARG A 105 3.86 10.30 13.09
C ARG A 105 3.16 9.70 14.31
N ASP A 106 2.92 8.39 14.25
CA ASP A 106 2.46 7.64 15.41
C ASP A 106 3.52 7.60 16.53
N THR A 107 3.09 7.65 17.78
CA THR A 107 3.98 7.61 18.96
C THR A 107 4.84 6.35 19.02
N GLU A 108 4.38 5.24 18.46
CA GLU A 108 5.10 3.96 18.44
C GLU A 108 5.98 3.79 17.18
N CYS A 109 6.06 4.79 16.31
CA CYS A 109 6.82 4.69 15.07
C CYS A 109 8.31 4.50 15.36
N GLN A 110 8.90 3.44 14.81
CA GLN A 110 10.32 3.08 15.01
C GLN A 110 11.27 3.67 13.95
N ALA A 111 10.78 4.55 13.06
CA ALA A 111 11.63 5.18 12.06
C ALA A 111 12.67 6.09 12.71
N LYS A 112 13.93 5.99 12.29
CA LYS A 112 15.04 6.79 12.86
C LYS A 112 14.89 8.30 12.66
N SER A 113 14.24 8.73 11.57
CA SER A 113 14.01 10.14 11.25
C SER A 113 12.57 10.38 10.80
N PRO A 114 11.92 11.46 11.27
CA PRO A 114 10.62 11.91 10.80
C PRO A 114 10.69 12.69 9.48
N GLU A 115 11.89 13.04 9.01
CA GLU A 115 12.05 13.72 7.72
C GLU A 115 11.73 12.78 6.55
N LYS A 116 10.88 13.25 5.63
CA LYS A 116 10.51 12.54 4.39
C LYS A 116 10.45 13.53 3.21
N THR A 117 10.48 12.98 2.00
CA THR A 117 10.33 13.68 0.72
C THR A 117 9.12 13.14 -0.01
#